data_AF-W6PR46-F1
#
_entry.id   AF-W6PR46-F1
#
_cell.length_a   1.000
_cell.length_b   1.000
_cell.length_c   1.000
_cell.angle_alpha   90.00
_cell.angle_beta   90.00
_cell.angle_gamma   90.00
#
_symmetry.space_group_name_H-M   'P 1'
#
loop_
_entity.id
_entity.type
_entity.pdbx_description
1 polymer ?
#
loop_
_entity_poly.entity_id
_entity_poly.type
_entity_poly.pdbx_seq_one_letter_code
_entity_poly.pdbx_strand_id
1 'polypeptide(L)'
;MELFGFNSTISNICVEDFQISSPEVKVGDSLEVSFKLLNKNDQTTKIRLEYGIYYQKANGTLTKKVHKISEKEYAGNSTTRITRKHSFRVVTTRKLHLGLHQIAMIINGNELEKYSFELIE
;
A
#
# COMPACT_ATOMS: atom_id res chain seq x y z
N MET A 1 -3.16 12.34 -14.23
CA MET A 1 -2.28 11.25 -13.77
C MET A 1 -1.05 11.91 -13.15
N GLU A 2 -0.99 12.00 -11.82
CA GLU A 2 0.20 12.50 -11.13
C GLU A 2 1.10 11.32 -10.77
N LEU A 3 2.34 11.36 -11.27
CA LEU A 3 3.34 10.31 -11.13
C LEU A 3 4.22 10.65 -9.91
N PHE A 4 3.75 10.34 -8.70
CA PHE A 4 4.55 10.51 -7.49
C PHE A 4 5.40 9.25 -7.22
N GLY A 5 6.48 9.08 -8.00
CA GLY A 5 7.48 8.05 -7.73
C GLY A 5 8.45 8.50 -6.65
N PHE A 6 8.11 8.27 -5.37
CA PHE A 6 9.02 8.54 -4.26
C PHE A 6 9.83 7.29 -3.91
N ASN A 7 11.16 7.45 -3.86
CA ASN A 7 12.09 6.39 -3.50
C ASN A 7 12.23 6.33 -1.98
N SER A 8 11.68 5.29 -1.35
CA SER A 8 11.91 5.04 0.09
C SER A 8 12.85 3.86 0.27
N THR A 9 13.93 4.06 1.02
CA THR A 9 14.98 3.05 1.25
C THR A 9 15.04 2.66 2.73
N ILE A 10 14.97 1.37 3.02
CA ILE A 10 15.14 0.80 4.37
C ILE A 10 16.07 -0.40 4.27
N SER A 11 17.25 -0.33 4.89
CA SER A 11 18.23 -1.43 4.90
C SER A 11 18.52 -1.99 3.49
N ASN A 12 18.78 -1.09 2.52
CA ASN A 12 18.99 -1.39 1.10
C ASN A 12 17.80 -2.04 0.37
N ILE A 13 16.62 -2.09 0.99
CA ILE A 13 15.37 -2.42 0.31
C ILE A 13 14.71 -1.12 -0.12
N CYS A 14 14.44 -0.97 -1.41
CA CYS A 14 13.80 0.23 -1.96
C CYS A 14 12.41 -0.08 -2.52
N VAL A 15 11.48 0.85 -2.34
CA VAL A 15 10.25 0.92 -3.12
C VAL A 15 10.37 2.07 -4.11
N GLU A 16 10.12 1.76 -5.39
CA GLU A 16 10.13 2.73 -6.48
C GLU A 16 8.85 2.58 -7.30
N ASP A 17 8.51 3.60 -8.09
CA ASP A 17 7.32 3.63 -8.96
C ASP A 17 6.02 3.26 -8.25
N PHE A 18 5.82 3.75 -7.01
CA PHE A 18 4.56 3.56 -6.32
C PHE A 18 3.45 4.33 -7.04
N GLN A 19 2.39 3.62 -7.41
CA GLN A 19 1.26 4.14 -8.16
C GLN A 19 -0.03 3.65 -7.57
N ILE A 20 -1.00 4.55 -7.49
CA ILE A 20 -2.40 4.23 -7.22
C ILE A 20 -3.17 4.36 -8.53
N SER A 21 -3.99 3.36 -8.87
CA SER A 21 -4.73 3.34 -10.13
C SER A 21 -5.70 4.50 -10.28
N SER A 22 -6.28 4.98 -9.18
CA SER A 22 -7.25 6.08 -9.15
C SER A 22 -7.18 6.81 -7.81
N PRO A 23 -7.24 8.15 -7.80
CA PRO A 23 -7.39 8.93 -6.57
C PRO A 23 -8.79 8.77 -5.95
N GLU A 24 -9.75 8.18 -6.67
CA GLU A 24 -11.11 7.91 -6.19
C GLU A 24 -11.44 6.42 -6.30
N VAL A 25 -12.12 5.88 -5.30
CA VAL A 25 -12.57 4.49 -5.25
C VAL A 25 -14.03 4.46 -4.90
N LYS A 26 -14.85 3.71 -5.66
CA LYS A 26 -16.26 3.51 -5.33
C LYS A 26 -16.43 2.42 -4.29
N VAL A 27 -17.45 2.55 -3.44
CA VAL A 27 -17.86 1.47 -2.55
C VAL A 27 -18.24 0.25 -3.41
N GLY A 28 -17.71 -0.92 -3.07
CA GLY A 28 -17.89 -2.13 -3.88
C GLY A 28 -16.74 -2.43 -4.84
N ASP A 29 -15.97 -1.41 -5.24
CA ASP A 29 -14.82 -1.56 -6.13
C ASP A 29 -13.52 -1.90 -5.34
N SER A 30 -12.38 -1.79 -6.01
CA SER A 30 -11.07 -2.06 -5.42
C SER A 30 -10.08 -0.94 -5.76
N LEU A 31 -9.29 -0.57 -4.76
CA LEU A 31 -8.09 0.23 -4.96
C LEU A 31 -6.98 -0.68 -5.48
N GLU A 32 -6.43 -0.39 -6.65
CA GLU A 32 -5.23 -1.06 -7.13
C GLU A 32 -4.00 -0.18 -6.88
N VAL A 33 -2.97 -0.79 -6.32
CA VAL A 33 -1.65 -0.18 -6.16
C VAL A 33 -0.59 -1.03 -6.82
N SER A 34 0.40 -0.38 -7.43
CA SER A 34 1.55 -1.05 -8.03
C SER A 34 2.85 -0.36 -7.65
N PHE A 35 3.92 -1.13 -7.51
CA PHE A 35 5.25 -0.61 -7.18
C PHE A 35 6.34 -1.61 -7.58
N LYS A 36 7.59 -1.15 -7.61
CA LYS A 36 8.78 -2.00 -7.72
C LYS A 36 9.41 -2.13 -6.33
N LEU A 37 9.67 -3.37 -5.92
CA LEU A 37 10.50 -3.68 -4.76
C LEU A 37 11.89 -4.04 -5.23
N LEU A 38 12.90 -3.30 -4.79
CA LEU A 38 14.29 -3.55 -5.11
C LEU A 38 14.98 -4.07 -3.85
N ASN A 39 15.64 -5.22 -3.96
CA ASN A 39 16.65 -5.64 -3.01
C ASN A 39 18.02 -5.21 -3.53
N LYS A 40 18.57 -4.10 -3.01
CA LYS A 40 19.89 -3.58 -3.37
C LYS A 40 21.03 -4.20 -2.55
N ASN A 41 20.75 -5.22 -1.73
CA ASN A 41 21.80 -6.03 -1.13
C ASN A 41 22.33 -7.04 -2.14
N ASP A 42 23.60 -7.45 -2.02
CA ASP A 42 24.15 -8.55 -2.83
C ASP A 42 23.59 -9.92 -2.43
N GLN A 43 22.98 -10.01 -1.25
CA GLN A 43 22.48 -11.24 -0.66
C GLN A 43 20.95 -11.35 -0.76
N THR A 44 20.48 -12.59 -0.85
CA THR A 44 19.07 -12.92 -0.67
C THR A 44 18.59 -12.44 0.70
N THR A 45 17.51 -11.67 0.71
CA THR A 45 16.96 -11.08 1.93
C THR A 45 15.51 -11.52 2.10
N LYS A 46 15.15 -11.94 3.33
CA LYS A 46 13.76 -12.20 3.69
C LYS A 46 13.03 -10.87 3.91
N ILE A 47 11.99 -10.62 3.14
CA ILE A 47 11.21 -9.37 3.19
C ILE A 47 9.74 -9.69 3.48
N ARG A 48 9.24 -9.11 4.57
CA ARG A 48 7.81 -9.04 4.90
C ARG A 48 7.24 -7.76 4.31
N LEU A 49 6.30 -7.94 3.39
CA LEU A 49 5.56 -6.85 2.76
C LEU A 49 4.14 -6.81 3.28
N GLU A 50 3.71 -5.61 3.64
CA GLU A 50 2.39 -5.30 4.13
C GLU A 50 1.96 -3.93 3.59
N TYR A 51 0.69 -3.60 3.71
CA TYR A 51 0.19 -2.25 3.51
C TYR A 51 -0.80 -1.89 4.61
N GLY A 52 -0.80 -0.63 5.02
CA GLY A 52 -1.80 -0.06 5.92
C GLY A 52 -2.86 0.68 5.14
N ILE A 53 -4.14 0.37 5.38
CA ILE A 53 -5.26 1.22 4.98
C ILE A 53 -5.69 2.04 6.20
N TYR A 54 -5.71 3.35 6.02
CA TYR A 54 -6.20 4.32 6.98
C TYR A 54 -7.65 4.65 6.63
N TYR A 55 -8.58 3.99 7.32
CA TYR A 55 -10.02 4.20 7.13
C TYR A 55 -10.49 5.41 7.92
N GLN A 56 -11.33 6.23 7.28
CA GLN A 56 -12.03 7.34 7.92
C GLN A 56 -13.11 6.76 8.83
N LYS A 57 -13.23 7.33 10.02
CA LYS A 57 -14.36 7.10 10.93
C LYS A 57 -15.41 8.20 10.73
N ALA A 58 -16.60 7.98 11.29
CA ALA A 58 -17.69 8.98 11.28
C ALA A 58 -17.27 10.38 11.76
N ASN A 59 -16.26 10.49 12.63
CA ASN A 59 -15.74 11.76 13.15
C ASN A 59 -14.59 12.36 12.32
N GLY A 60 -14.32 11.84 11.13
CA GLY A 60 -13.24 12.30 10.23
C GLY A 60 -11.83 11.82 10.59
N THR A 61 -11.63 11.18 11.75
CA THR A 61 -10.30 10.67 12.11
C THR A 61 -9.97 9.36 11.40
N LEU A 62 -8.70 9.16 11.07
CA LEU A 62 -8.20 7.98 10.37
C LEU A 62 -7.75 6.88 11.34
N THR A 63 -8.14 5.63 11.08
CA THR A 63 -7.67 4.44 11.81
C THR A 63 -6.95 3.49 10.87
N LYS A 64 -5.73 3.10 11.23
CA LYS A 64 -4.94 2.13 10.46
C LYS A 64 -5.45 0.69 10.64
N LYS A 65 -5.53 -0.04 9.53
CA LYS A 65 -5.60 -1.49 9.47
C LYS A 65 -4.48 -2.03 8.57
N VAL A 66 -3.69 -2.95 9.09
CA VAL A 66 -2.56 -3.55 8.36
C VAL A 66 -3.00 -4.84 7.66
N HIS A 67 -2.55 -5.01 6.43
CA HIS A 67 -2.82 -6.16 5.58
C HIS A 67 -1.51 -6.76 5.08
N LYS A 68 -1.34 -8.08 5.25
CA LYS A 68 -0.16 -8.80 4.74
C LYS A 68 -0.25 -8.97 3.21
N ILE A 69 0.85 -8.68 2.52
CA ILE A 69 1.01 -8.98 1.09
C ILE A 69 1.72 -10.32 0.92
N SER A 70 2.93 -10.42 1.46
CA SER A 70 3.77 -11.60 1.36
C SER A 70 4.88 -11.55 2.39
N GLU A 71 5.48 -12.70 2.65
CA GLU A 71 6.73 -12.79 3.41
C GLU A 71 7.54 -13.90 2.78
N LYS A 72 8.62 -13.52 2.08
CA LYS A 72 9.46 -14.46 1.33
C LYS A 72 10.83 -13.87 1.09
N GLU A 73 11.71 -14.72 0.56
CA GLU A 73 13.04 -14.33 0.13
C GLU A 73 13.00 -13.63 -1.23
N TYR A 74 13.81 -12.58 -1.34
CA TYR A 74 14.06 -11.84 -2.57
C TYR A 74 15.56 -11.88 -2.83
N ALA A 75 15.96 -12.32 -4.03
CA ALA A 75 17.36 -12.43 -4.41
C ALA A 75 18.09 -11.09 -4.27
N GLY A 76 19.41 -11.15 -4.06
CA GLY A 76 20.25 -9.96 -4.09
C GLY A 76 20.21 -9.27 -5.46
N ASN A 77 20.39 -7.95 -5.47
CA ASN A 77 20.36 -7.11 -6.67
C ASN A 77 19.12 -7.34 -7.57
N SER A 78 17.97 -7.67 -6.96
CA SER A 78 16.76 -8.00 -7.70
C SER A 78 15.74 -6.86 -7.67
N THR A 79 14.94 -6.79 -8.73
CA THR A 79 13.77 -5.91 -8.83
C THR A 79 12.53 -6.77 -9.06
N THR A 80 11.52 -6.63 -8.22
CA THR A 80 10.25 -7.34 -8.34
C THR A 80 9.12 -6.33 -8.46
N ARG A 81 8.35 -6.40 -9.55
CA ARG A 81 7.12 -5.60 -9.69
C ARG A 81 5.97 -6.28 -8.95
N ILE A 82 5.26 -5.50 -8.14
CA ILE A 82 4.16 -5.97 -7.30
C ILE A 82 2.92 -5.14 -7.62
N THR A 83 1.80 -5.82 -7.86
CA THR A 83 0.48 -5.20 -8.00
C THR A 83 -0.47 -5.80 -6.98
N ARG A 84 -1.22 -4.96 -6.27
CA ARG A 84 -2.16 -5.38 -5.23
C ARG A 84 -3.48 -4.65 -5.34
N LYS A 85 -4.57 -5.41 -5.24
CA LYS A 85 -5.94 -4.91 -5.15
C LYS A 85 -6.43 -5.03 -3.72
N HIS A 86 -6.97 -3.94 -3.18
CA HIS A 86 -7.68 -3.93 -1.92
C HIS A 86 -9.17 -3.66 -2.18
N SER A 87 -10.04 -4.58 -1.81
CA SER A 87 -11.47 -4.46 -2.03
C SER A 87 -12.13 -3.58 -0.97
N PHE A 88 -12.95 -2.62 -1.43
CA PHE A 88 -13.85 -1.82 -0.60
C PHE A 88 -15.30 -2.33 -0.70
N ARG A 89 -15.48 -3.63 -0.97
CA ARG A 89 -16.79 -4.27 -0.86
C ARG A 89 -17.20 -4.38 0.61
N VAL A 90 -18.45 -4.04 0.89
CA VAL A 90 -19.04 -4.22 2.22
C VAL A 90 -19.23 -5.71 2.48
N VAL A 91 -18.22 -6.33 3.09
CA VAL A 91 -18.22 -7.76 3.45
C VAL A 91 -18.48 -7.99 4.94
N THR A 92 -18.55 -6.93 5.73
CA THR A 92 -18.86 -7.00 7.17
C THR A 92 -19.88 -5.93 7.55
N THR A 93 -20.42 -6.04 8.75
CA THR A 93 -21.32 -5.04 9.36
C THR A 93 -20.64 -3.70 9.65
N ARG A 94 -19.32 -3.59 9.51
CA ARG A 94 -18.62 -2.30 9.68
C ARG A 94 -18.86 -1.43 8.46
N LYS A 95 -19.58 -0.33 8.68
CA LYS A 95 -19.83 0.71 7.67
C LYS A 95 -18.50 1.30 7.17
N LEU A 96 -18.34 1.35 5.86
CA LEU A 96 -17.31 2.16 5.22
C LEU A 96 -17.79 3.61 5.22
N HIS A 97 -16.96 4.53 5.68
CA HIS A 97 -17.25 5.96 5.62
C HIS A 97 -16.67 6.52 4.33
N LEU A 98 -17.47 7.29 3.61
CA LEU A 98 -17.02 8.04 2.45
C LEU A 98 -16.07 9.16 2.88
N GLY A 99 -15.20 9.56 1.95
CA GLY A 99 -14.26 10.64 2.12
C GLY A 99 -12.79 10.20 2.07
N LEU A 100 -11.93 11.03 2.66
CA LEU A 100 -10.49 10.85 2.69
C LEU A 100 -10.07 9.55 3.39
N HIS A 101 -9.42 8.67 2.62
CA HIS A 101 -8.67 7.52 3.10
C HIS A 101 -7.20 7.64 2.72
N GLN A 102 -6.35 6.82 3.34
CA GLN A 102 -4.94 6.74 2.95
C GLN A 102 -4.44 5.31 2.88
N ILE A 103 -3.43 5.08 2.05
CA ILE A 103 -2.66 3.84 1.99
C ILE A 103 -1.19 4.12 2.24
N ALA A 104 -0.51 3.24 2.98
CA ALA A 104 0.94 3.25 3.11
C ALA A 104 1.50 1.84 2.94
N MET A 105 2.65 1.74 2.27
CA MET A 105 3.41 0.50 2.21
C MET A 105 4.17 0.29 3.52
N ILE A 106 4.30 -0.96 3.93
CA ILE A 106 5.02 -1.34 5.15
C ILE A 106 5.99 -2.48 4.80
N ILE A 107 7.27 -2.28 5.11
CA ILE A 107 8.34 -3.23 4.82
C ILE A 107 9.05 -3.58 6.11
N ASN A 108 9.04 -4.86 6.47
CA ASN A 108 9.65 -5.36 7.71
C ASN A 108 9.21 -4.55 8.96
N GLY A 109 7.94 -4.14 8.99
CA GLY A 109 7.37 -3.34 10.08
C GLY A 109 7.59 -1.82 9.97
N ASN A 110 8.41 -1.35 9.01
CA ASN A 110 8.64 0.08 8.79
C ASN A 110 7.65 0.62 7.76
N GLU A 111 6.90 1.64 8.13
CA GLU A 111 5.90 2.29 7.29
C GLU A 111 6.54 3.37 6.41
N LEU A 112 6.16 3.39 5.14
CA LEU A 112 6.56 4.38 4.14
C LEU A 112 5.56 5.55 4.10
N GLU A 113 5.73 6.43 3.12
CA GLU A 113 4.82 7.55 2.88
C GLU A 113 3.36 7.10 2.69
N LYS A 114 2.44 7.96 3.13
CA LYS A 114 0.99 7.77 3.00
C LYS A 114 0.51 8.48 1.75
N TYR A 115 -0.34 7.80 1.00
CA TYR A 115 -0.97 8.32 -0.20
C TYR A 115 -2.47 8.38 0.02
N SER A 116 -3.04 9.54 -0.23
CA SER A 116 -4.47 9.80 -0.04
C SER A 116 -5.28 9.33 -1.24
N PHE A 117 -6.50 8.86 -0.98
CA PHE A 117 -7.53 8.61 -1.99
C PHE A 117 -8.91 8.86 -1.36
N GLU A 118 -9.89 9.20 -2.18
CA GLU A 118 -11.27 9.43 -1.74
C GLU A 118 -12.09 8.15 -1.92
N LEU A 119 -12.82 7.73 -0.90
CA LEU A 119 -13.87 6.73 -1.05
C LEU A 119 -15.20 7.43 -1.35
N ILE A 120 -15.78 7.11 -2.51
CA ILE A 120 -17.03 7.68 -3.03
C ILE A 120 -18.09 6.58 -3.17
N GLU A 121 -19.34 6.96 -3.45
CA GLU A 121 -20.44 6.00 -3.70
C GLU A 121 -20.26 5.21 -5.00
#